data_AF-A0A939JJA5-F1
#
_entry.id   AF-A0A939JJA5-F1
#
_cell.length_a   1.000
_cell.length_b   1.000
_cell.length_c   1.000
_cell.angle_alpha   90.00
_cell.angle_beta   90.00
_cell.angle_gamma   90.00
#
_symmetry.space_group_name_H-M   'P 1'
#
loop_
_entity.id
_entity.type
_entity.pdbx_description
1 polymer ?
#
loop_
_entity_poly.entity_id
_entity_poly.type
_entity_poly.pdbx_seq_one_letter_code
_entity_poly.pdbx_strand_id
1 'polypeptide(L)' 'AGRAGVRHVALASSWGVTGLPWTSVEDPHPAYVPVDEAMPAQVEDAYGLSKQADELTARMMARRHGMSVVCLR' A
#
# COMPACT_ATOMS: atom_id res chain seq x y z
N ALA A 1 -9.58 11.56 -11.31
CA ALA A 1 -10.15 11.77 -9.96
C ALA A 1 -9.94 13.20 -9.45
N GLY A 2 -8.71 13.61 -9.10
CA GLY A 2 -8.46 14.94 -8.49
C GLY A 2 -8.97 16.14 -9.30
N ARG A 3 -8.65 16.22 -10.60
CA ARG A 3 -9.19 17.28 -11.48
C ARG A 3 -10.72 17.22 -11.67
N ALA A 4 -11.32 16.07 -11.45
CA ALA A 4 -12.76 15.86 -11.58
C ALA A 4 -13.53 16.11 -10.27
N GLY A 5 -12.87 16.62 -9.22
CA GLY A 5 -13.51 16.98 -7.95
C GLY A 5 -13.88 15.79 -7.05
N VAL A 6 -13.35 14.59 -7.30
CA VAL A 6 -13.54 13.43 -6.40
C VAL A 6 -12.91 13.73 -5.05
N ARG A 7 -13.69 13.63 -3.96
CA ARG A 7 -13.23 13.96 -2.59
C ARG A 7 -12.78 12.76 -1.76
N HIS A 8 -13.38 11.59 -1.98
CA HIS A 8 -13.14 10.39 -1.19
C HIS A 8 -12.81 9.21 -2.11
N VAL A 9 -11.76 8.46 -1.79
CA VAL A 9 -11.32 7.29 -2.54
C VAL A 9 -10.97 6.17 -1.57
N ALA A 10 -11.49 4.97 -1.82
CA ALA A 10 -10.97 3.74 -1.25
C ALA A 10 -10.11 3.06 -2.33
N LEU A 11 -8.86 2.77 -2.00
CA LEU A 11 -7.90 2.13 -2.90
C LEU A 11 -7.63 0.71 -2.42
N ALA A 12 -7.80 -0.25 -3.33
CA ALA A 12 -7.46 -1.65 -3.08
C ALA A 12 -5.93 -1.83 -3.19
N SER A 13 -5.27 -1.79 -2.04
CA SER A 13 -3.87 -2.19 -1.89
C SER A 13 -3.79 -3.71 -1.70
N SER A 14 -2.71 -4.20 -1.09
CA SER A 14 -2.54 -5.62 -0.82
C SER A 14 -1.55 -5.85 0.32
N TRP A 15 -1.77 -6.94 1.04
CA TRP A 15 -0.79 -7.58 1.90
C TRP A 15 0.57 -7.87 1.22
N GLY A 16 0.63 -7.93 -0.12
CA GLY A 16 1.90 -8.07 -0.86
C GLY A 16 2.93 -6.96 -0.57
N VAL A 17 2.49 -5.78 -0.09
CA VAL A 17 3.38 -4.69 0.34
C VAL A 17 4.29 -5.12 1.51
N THR A 18 3.88 -6.13 2.28
CA THR A 18 4.60 -6.64 3.44
C THR A 18 5.79 -7.52 3.11
N GLY A 19 5.92 -7.98 1.84
CA GLY A 19 6.95 -8.93 1.44
C GLY A 19 6.72 -10.37 1.88
N LEU A 20 5.64 -10.67 2.60
CA LEU A 20 5.37 -12.01 3.10
C LEU A 20 4.72 -12.90 2.04
N PRO A 21 3.70 -12.43 1.28
CA PRO A 21 3.16 -13.22 0.19
C PRO A 21 4.14 -13.35 -0.97
N TRP A 22 4.18 -14.53 -1.60
CA TRP A 22 4.89 -14.80 -2.87
C TRP A 22 6.40 -14.49 -2.90
N THR A 23 7.01 -14.26 -1.74
CA THR A 23 8.46 -14.12 -1.61
C THR A 23 9.20 -15.43 -1.88
N SER A 24 10.45 -15.32 -2.32
CA SER A 24 11.39 -16.44 -2.49
C SER A 24 12.11 -16.82 -1.19
N VAL A 25 11.94 -16.04 -0.11
CA VAL A 25 12.51 -16.33 1.20
C VAL A 25 11.84 -17.56 1.79
N GLU A 26 12.65 -18.51 2.27
CA GLU A 26 12.17 -19.67 3.02
C GLU A 26 11.75 -19.23 4.44
N ASP A 27 10.53 -19.58 4.85
CA ASP A 27 9.90 -19.22 6.13
C ASP A 27 9.90 -17.70 6.46
N PRO A 28 9.22 -16.86 5.65
CA PRO A 28 9.17 -15.42 5.89
C PRO A 28 8.37 -15.10 7.17
N HIS A 29 8.89 -14.16 7.96
CA HIS A 29 8.24 -13.69 9.18
C HIS A 29 8.00 -12.17 9.13
N PRO A 30 6.87 -11.65 9.63
CA PRO A 30 6.66 -10.20 9.74
C PRO A 30 7.73 -9.56 10.62
N ALA A 31 7.98 -8.27 10.39
CA ALA A 31 8.93 -7.48 11.17
C ALA A 31 8.58 -7.43 12.67
N TYR A 32 7.29 -7.56 13.02
CA TYR A 32 6.79 -7.67 14.39
C TYR A 32 5.39 -8.28 14.43
N VAL A 33 4.95 -8.64 15.64
CA VAL A 33 3.58 -9.08 15.94
C VAL A 33 3.04 -8.37 17.20
N PRO A 34 1.72 -8.09 17.30
CA PRO A 34 0.71 -8.26 16.25
C PRO A 34 0.97 -7.33 15.05
N VAL A 35 0.61 -7.76 13.84
CA VAL A 35 0.82 -6.96 12.64
C VAL A 35 -0.21 -5.83 12.57
N ASP A 36 0.23 -4.64 12.16
CA ASP A 36 -0.60 -3.46 11.95
C ASP A 36 -0.14 -2.67 10.70
N GLU A 37 -0.81 -1.55 10.41
CA GLU A 37 -0.54 -0.73 9.23
C GLU A 37 0.81 0.02 9.27
N ALA A 38 1.44 0.12 10.45
CA ALA A 38 2.76 0.74 10.60
C ALA A 38 3.90 -0.19 10.17
N MET A 39 3.60 -1.45 9.82
CA MET A 39 4.62 -2.40 9.43
C MET A 39 5.34 -1.88 8.18
N PRO A 40 6.69 -1.89 8.18
CA PRO A 40 7.45 -1.39 7.05
C PRO A 40 7.11 -2.17 5.78
N ALA A 41 7.11 -1.46 4.66
CA ALA A 41 7.02 -2.09 3.35
C ALA A 41 8.31 -2.86 3.08
N GLN A 42 8.18 -4.13 2.72
CA GLN A 42 9.30 -5.04 2.44
C GLN A 42 9.04 -5.73 1.10
N VAL A 43 8.69 -4.97 0.06
CA VAL A 43 8.24 -5.52 -1.22
C VAL A 43 9.29 -6.45 -1.85
N GLU A 44 8.91 -7.70 -2.10
CA GLU A 44 9.77 -8.74 -2.70
C GLU A 44 9.36 -9.14 -4.13
N ASP A 45 8.21 -8.67 -4.62
CA ASP A 45 7.69 -9.03 -5.95
C ASP A 45 7.09 -7.85 -6.71
N ALA A 46 6.93 -8.01 -8.04
CA ALA A 46 6.43 -6.95 -8.92
C ALA A 46 4.98 -6.55 -8.64
N TYR A 47 4.14 -7.47 -8.18
CA TYR A 47 2.77 -7.18 -7.79
C TYR A 47 2.75 -6.34 -6.50
N GLY A 48 3.49 -6.73 -5.46
CA GLY A 48 3.67 -5.93 -4.24
C GLY A 48 4.20 -4.53 -4.54
N LEU A 49 5.14 -4.41 -5.49
CA LEU A 49 5.70 -3.12 -5.91
C LEU A 49 4.65 -2.23 -6.56
N SER A 50 3.79 -2.81 -7.41
CA SER A 50 2.68 -2.06 -8.04
C SER A 50 1.74 -1.48 -6.99
N LYS A 51 1.45 -2.24 -5.92
CA LYS A 51 0.58 -1.79 -4.82
C LYS A 51 1.25 -0.73 -3.96
N GLN A 52 2.54 -0.87 -3.66
CA GLN A 52 3.27 0.18 -2.97
C GLN A 52 3.33 1.48 -3.78
N ALA A 53 3.46 1.40 -5.10
CA ALA A 53 3.42 2.56 -5.99
C ALA A 53 2.04 3.24 -5.99
N ASP A 54 0.95 2.45 -5.98
CA ASP A 54 -0.42 2.97 -5.86
C ASP A 54 -0.63 3.73 -4.54
N GLU A 55 -0.10 3.24 -3.41
CA GLU A 55 -0.19 3.93 -2.12
C GLU A 55 0.60 5.25 -2.08
N LEU A 56 1.79 5.27 -2.68
CA LEU A 56 2.58 6.50 -2.80
C LEU A 56 1.86 7.50 -3.71
N THR A 57 1.24 7.02 -4.78
CA THR A 57 0.40 7.82 -5.68
C THR A 57 -0.81 8.38 -4.93
N ALA A 58 -1.52 7.55 -4.16
CA ALA A 58 -2.63 7.97 -3.31
C ALA A 58 -2.22 9.07 -2.33
N ARG A 59 -1.07 8.91 -1.66
CA ARG A 59 -0.53 9.92 -0.74
C ARG A 59 -0.23 11.23 -1.45
N MET A 60 0.35 11.18 -2.65
CA MET A 60 0.60 12.37 -3.47
C MET A 60 -0.71 13.04 -3.90
N MET A 61 -1.69 12.26 -4.37
CA MET A 61 -2.99 12.75 -4.81
C MET A 61 -3.78 13.41 -3.67
N ALA A 62 -3.74 12.84 -2.46
CA ALA A 62 -4.33 13.43 -1.26
C ALA A 62 -3.78 14.83 -0.99
N ARG A 63 -2.45 14.98 -0.97
CA ARG A 63 -1.78 16.29 -0.78
C ARG A 63 -2.06 17.27 -1.91
N ARG A 64 -2.00 16.80 -3.16
CA ARG A 64 -2.12 17.66 -4.36
C ARG A 64 -3.53 18.19 -4.57
N HIS A 65 -4.54 17.40 -4.23
CA HIS A 65 -5.94 17.69 -4.59
C HIS A 65 -6.87 17.84 -3.37
N GLY A 66 -6.34 17.82 -2.14
CA GLY A 66 -7.16 17.91 -0.92
C GLY A 66 -8.12 16.74 -0.76
N MET A 67 -7.74 15.56 -1.24
CA MET A 67 -8.58 14.36 -1.21
C MET A 67 -8.36 13.57 0.08
N SER A 68 -9.40 12.87 0.53
CA SER A 68 -9.30 11.80 1.53
C SER A 68 -9.15 10.46 0.81
N VAL A 69 -8.05 9.74 1.07
CA VAL A 69 -7.80 8.43 0.46
C VAL A 69 -7.50 7.41 1.55
N VAL A 70 -8.19 6.27 1.51
CA VAL A 70 -7.95 5.11 2.37
C VAL A 70 -7.39 3.99 1.51
N CYS A 71 -6.29 3.38 1.93
CA CYS A 71 -5.72 2.19 1.28
C CYS A 71 -6.07 0.96 2.12
N LEU A 72 -6.72 -0.02 1.52
CA LEU A 72 -7.06 -1.29 2.16
C LEU A 72 -5.99 -2.31 1.77
N ARG A 73 -5.15 -2.71 2.74
CA ARG A 73 -4.09 -3.70 2.57
C ARG A 73 -4.59 -5.09 2.94
#